data_AF-A0A820H8C3-F1
#
_entry.id   AF-A0A820H8C3-F1
#
_cell.length_a   1.000
_cell.length_b   1.000
_cell.length_c   1.000
_cell.angle_alpha   90.00
_cell.angle_beta   90.00
_cell.angle_gamma   90.00
#
_symmetry.space_group_name_H-M   'P 1'
#
loop_
_entity.id
_entity.type
_entity.pdbx_description
1 polymer ?
#
loop_
_entity_poly.entity_id
_entity_poly.type
_entity_poly.pdbx_seq_one_letter_code
_entity_poly.pdbx_strand_id
1 'polypeptide(L)'
;MSKHEFIENSTAISNDLPSTNSARHHACLTLDQSDRLRLIRFPATTIHIVRKAILASWPRGLQNEKEYAGAYEFKFCGYPWLGQGIEAVQSRVMMMSVLSALYHQGWYIVASTDVSKKQHDKDLLIFQLGVPPPTTSFFAVSFNERDKLRLIGAPYEVISAVQEIIGTNDIRHEKWIYSETAYQFKLHNRPWTAIDYKMVTSRMELLELLDCFESLGWELYASINLSTGHEGSHTDTWFCRRSNR
;
A
#
# COMPACT_ATOMS: atom_id res chain seq x y z
N MET A 1 28.07 -9.67 72.49
CA MET A 1 29.12 -10.28 71.64
C MET A 1 28.39 -11.31 70.78
N SER A 2 28.09 -11.09 69.50
CA SER A 2 28.94 -10.69 68.37
C SER A 2 28.11 -9.88 67.36
N LYS A 3 28.72 -8.88 66.73
CA LYS A 3 28.12 -8.10 65.62
C LYS A 3 28.32 -8.90 64.33
N HIS A 4 27.25 -9.26 63.64
CA HIS A 4 27.32 -9.71 62.24
C HIS A 4 27.13 -8.50 61.33
N GLU A 5 28.24 -8.06 60.72
CA GLU A 5 28.27 -7.13 59.59
C GLU A 5 27.69 -7.83 58.35
N PHE A 6 26.57 -7.32 57.83
CA PHE A 6 26.13 -7.60 56.47
C PHE A 6 26.81 -6.60 55.54
N ILE A 7 27.74 -7.09 54.71
CA ILE A 7 28.35 -6.33 53.62
C ILE A 7 27.36 -6.37 52.45
N GLU A 8 26.69 -5.24 52.17
CA GLU A 8 25.96 -5.04 50.92
C GLU A 8 26.97 -4.83 49.78
N ASN A 9 27.24 -5.89 49.02
CA ASN A 9 27.88 -5.76 47.71
C ASN A 9 26.87 -5.16 46.72
N SER A 10 26.90 -3.83 46.60
CA SER A 10 26.27 -3.10 45.49
C SER A 10 27.04 -3.38 44.21
N THR A 11 26.69 -4.47 43.51
CA THR A 11 27.05 -4.65 42.12
C THR A 11 26.24 -3.66 41.29
N ALA A 12 26.86 -2.53 40.95
CA ALA A 12 26.38 -1.64 39.90
C ALA A 12 26.24 -2.47 38.61
N ILE A 13 24.99 -2.76 38.23
CA ILE A 13 24.68 -3.29 36.91
C ILE A 13 24.96 -2.14 35.94
N SER A 14 26.14 -2.17 35.31
CA SER A 14 26.47 -1.33 34.18
C SER A 14 25.51 -1.68 33.05
N ASN A 15 24.42 -0.91 32.93
CA ASN A 15 23.57 -0.88 31.74
C ASN A 15 24.31 -0.15 30.61
N ASP A 16 25.46 -0.68 30.21
CA ASP A 16 26.06 -0.32 28.93
C ASP A 16 25.34 -1.16 27.86
N LEU A 17 24.18 -0.65 27.44
CA LEU A 17 23.59 -1.08 26.18
C LEU A 17 24.65 -0.82 25.11
N PRO A 18 25.06 -1.82 24.31
CA PRO A 18 26.01 -1.58 23.24
C PRO A 18 25.45 -0.47 22.35
N SER A 19 26.22 0.60 22.18
CA SER A 19 25.96 1.70 21.26
C SER A 19 26.10 1.18 19.83
N THR A 20 25.17 0.33 19.41
CA THR A 20 25.00 0.03 18.00
C THR A 20 24.44 1.30 17.38
N ASN A 21 25.33 2.14 16.87
CA ASN A 21 25.04 3.02 15.75
C ASN A 21 24.80 2.14 14.49
N SER A 22 23.89 1.17 14.62
CA SER A 22 23.29 0.47 13.50
C SER A 22 22.37 1.50 12.88
N ALA A 23 22.68 1.89 11.65
CA ALA A 23 21.80 2.75 10.87
C ALA A 23 20.38 2.18 11.01
N ARG A 24 19.39 3.00 11.39
CA ARG A 24 18.03 2.47 11.54
C ARG A 24 17.54 2.03 10.17
N HIS A 25 17.51 0.73 9.94
CA HIS A 25 17.19 0.15 8.63
C HIS A 25 15.69 0.13 8.33
N HIS A 26 14.83 0.27 9.34
CA HIS A 26 13.38 0.14 9.17
C HIS A 26 12.61 1.45 9.41
N ALA A 27 11.64 1.71 8.55
CA ALA A 27 10.69 2.81 8.63
C ALA A 27 9.27 2.30 8.39
N CYS A 28 8.27 3.10 8.74
CA CYS A 28 6.86 2.69 8.64
C CYS A 28 5.99 3.82 8.11
N LEU A 29 5.06 3.48 7.21
CA LEU A 29 3.99 4.35 6.72
C LEU A 29 2.65 3.83 7.23
N THR A 30 1.83 4.71 7.82
CA THR A 30 0.49 4.35 8.29
C THR A 30 -0.59 5.20 7.63
N LEU A 31 -1.75 4.58 7.40
CA LEU A 31 -2.95 5.22 6.87
C LEU A 31 -3.96 5.38 7.99
N ASP A 32 -4.17 6.62 8.42
CA ASP A 32 -4.85 6.92 9.68
C ASP A 32 -6.15 7.69 9.46
N GLN A 33 -7.14 7.40 10.31
CA GLN A 33 -8.48 8.02 10.24
C GLN A 33 -9.04 7.89 8.81
N SER A 34 -9.64 8.97 8.28
CA SER A 34 -10.14 9.06 6.90
C SER A 34 -9.21 9.84 5.97
N ASP A 35 -8.23 10.57 6.51
CA ASP A 35 -7.49 11.61 5.78
C ASP A 35 -6.10 11.94 6.37
N ARG A 36 -5.41 10.96 6.98
CA ARG A 36 -4.01 11.12 7.46
C ARG A 36 -3.07 10.07 6.91
N LEU A 37 -1.85 10.46 6.59
CA LEU A 37 -0.73 9.57 6.32
C LEU A 37 0.41 9.94 7.25
N ARG A 38 1.00 8.96 7.93
CA ARG A 38 2.14 9.22 8.81
C ARG A 38 3.37 8.47 8.35
N LEU A 39 4.52 9.15 8.46
CA LEU A 39 5.83 8.60 8.20
C LEU A 39 6.59 8.50 9.51
N ILE A 40 7.00 7.28 9.87
CA ILE A 40 7.71 6.97 11.11
C ILE A 40 9.12 6.52 10.75
N ARG A 41 10.13 7.18 11.33
CA ARG A 41 11.58 6.90 11.13
C ARG A 41 12.11 7.09 9.70
N PHE A 42 11.37 7.74 8.81
CA PHE A 42 11.91 8.20 7.53
C PHE A 42 12.80 9.45 7.72
N PRO A 43 13.91 9.59 6.99
CA PRO A 43 14.73 10.80 7.03
C PRO A 43 13.99 11.97 6.38
N ALA A 44 14.32 13.20 6.78
CA ALA A 44 13.71 14.43 6.26
C ALA A 44 13.76 14.53 4.72
N THR A 45 14.83 14.04 4.09
CA THR A 45 14.95 13.99 2.63
C THR A 45 13.87 13.10 2.00
N THR A 46 13.63 11.90 2.56
CA THR A 46 12.56 11.00 2.09
C THR A 46 11.17 11.57 2.39
N ILE A 47 10.96 12.22 3.54
CA ILE A 47 9.69 12.90 3.86
C ILE A 47 9.36 13.95 2.78
N HIS A 48 10.34 14.76 2.36
CA HIS A 48 10.18 15.75 1.30
C HIS A 48 9.85 15.12 -0.06
N ILE A 49 10.44 13.97 -0.37
CA ILE A 49 10.16 13.22 -1.61
C ILE A 49 8.73 12.67 -1.60
N VAL A 50 8.28 12.09 -0.49
CA VAL A 50 6.89 11.64 -0.32
C VAL A 50 5.93 12.81 -0.45
N ARG A 51 6.23 13.95 0.17
CA ARG A 51 5.43 15.17 0.06
C ARG A 51 5.26 15.62 -1.40
N LYS A 52 6.35 15.63 -2.19
CA LYS A 52 6.29 15.94 -3.62
C LYS A 52 5.42 14.95 -4.39
N ALA A 53 5.58 13.66 -4.12
CA ALA A 53 4.78 12.61 -4.75
C ALA A 53 3.28 12.80 -4.46
N ILE A 54 2.92 13.12 -3.21
CA ILE A 54 1.54 13.43 -2.80
C ILE A 54 1.01 14.65 -3.57
N LEU A 55 1.70 15.78 -3.54
CA LEU A 55 1.22 17.01 -4.17
C LEU A 55 1.07 16.89 -5.69
N ALA A 56 1.88 16.05 -6.33
CA ALA A 56 1.79 15.79 -7.76
C ALA A 56 0.61 14.86 -8.15
N SER A 57 0.10 14.05 -7.22
CA SER A 57 -0.82 12.96 -7.52
C SER A 57 -2.16 13.03 -6.77
N TRP A 58 -2.28 13.92 -5.78
CA TRP A 58 -3.51 14.18 -5.04
C TRP A 58 -4.06 15.57 -5.38
N PRO A 59 -5.08 15.66 -6.26
CA PRO A 59 -5.53 16.95 -6.81
C PRO A 59 -6.04 17.95 -5.77
N ARG A 60 -6.53 17.47 -4.63
CA ARG A 60 -7.06 18.34 -3.57
C ARG A 60 -5.95 18.92 -2.68
N GLY A 61 -4.73 18.40 -2.76
CA GLY A 61 -3.59 18.86 -1.97
C GLY A 61 -3.66 18.52 -0.48
N LEU A 62 -2.74 19.13 0.28
CA LEU A 62 -2.60 18.96 1.72
C LEU A 62 -3.28 20.09 2.46
N GLN A 63 -4.01 19.76 3.53
CA GLN A 63 -4.61 20.73 4.44
C GLN A 63 -3.64 21.11 5.57
N ASN A 64 -2.81 20.19 6.06
CA ASN A 64 -1.81 20.48 7.09
C ASN A 64 -0.68 19.44 7.10
N GLU A 65 0.46 19.80 7.69
CA GLU A 65 1.64 18.95 7.88
C GLU A 65 2.25 19.25 9.25
N LYS A 66 2.60 18.23 10.04
CA LYS A 66 3.18 18.44 11.38
C LYS A 66 3.96 17.23 11.90
N GLU A 67 4.81 17.47 12.88
CA GLU A 67 5.28 16.39 13.76
C GLU A 67 4.16 15.93 14.70
N TYR A 68 4.06 14.62 14.91
CA TYR A 68 3.06 13.99 15.76
C TYR A 68 3.63 12.73 16.41
N ALA A 69 3.87 12.76 17.72
CA ALA A 69 4.31 11.60 18.51
C ALA A 69 5.51 10.83 17.90
N GLY A 70 6.51 11.54 17.37
CA GLY A 70 7.68 10.94 16.72
C GLY A 70 7.49 10.48 15.27
N ALA A 71 6.34 10.79 14.68
CA ALA A 71 6.04 10.64 13.25
C ALA A 71 5.92 12.02 12.57
N TYR A 72 6.05 12.04 11.25
CA TYR A 72 5.64 13.18 10.42
C TYR A 72 4.28 12.88 9.80
N GLU A 73 3.28 13.71 10.09
CA GLU A 73 1.89 13.53 9.67
C GLU A 73 1.51 14.49 8.54
N PHE A 74 1.02 13.94 7.45
CA PHE A 74 0.33 14.66 6.39
C PHE A 74 -1.19 14.55 6.59
N LYS A 75 -1.88 15.70 6.56
CA LYS A 75 -3.33 15.81 6.54
C LYS A 75 -3.78 16.25 5.16
N PHE A 76 -4.62 15.45 4.52
CA PHE A 76 -5.12 15.70 3.17
C PHE A 76 -6.34 16.63 3.19
N CYS A 77 -6.51 17.43 2.14
CA CYS A 77 -7.82 17.97 1.79
C CYS A 77 -8.66 16.83 1.19
N GLY A 78 -9.77 16.45 1.83
CA GLY A 78 -10.60 15.32 1.40
C GLY A 78 -10.38 14.05 2.21
N TYR A 79 -10.87 12.92 1.72
CA TYR A 79 -10.95 11.68 2.49
C TYR A 79 -10.43 10.47 1.67
N PRO A 80 -9.13 10.45 1.32
CA PRO A 80 -8.56 9.43 0.44
C PRO A 80 -8.77 7.99 0.94
N TRP A 81 -8.95 7.80 2.25
CA TRP A 81 -9.05 6.47 2.87
C TRP A 81 -10.48 5.97 3.06
N LEU A 82 -11.50 6.72 2.65
CA LEU A 82 -12.87 6.20 2.61
C LEU A 82 -13.07 5.22 1.45
N GLY A 83 -12.26 5.32 0.39
CA GLY A 83 -12.34 4.42 -0.77
C GLY A 83 -13.61 4.59 -1.61
N GLN A 84 -14.27 5.74 -1.53
CA GLN A 84 -15.55 6.01 -2.21
C GLN A 84 -15.44 7.13 -3.25
N GLY A 85 -16.40 7.14 -4.18
CA GLY A 85 -16.54 8.20 -5.18
C GLY A 85 -15.31 8.36 -6.08
N ILE A 86 -15.07 9.59 -6.52
CA ILE A 86 -13.93 9.95 -7.38
C ILE A 86 -12.59 9.79 -6.65
N GLU A 87 -12.59 10.02 -5.35
CA GLU A 87 -11.38 9.95 -4.51
C GLU A 87 -10.84 8.51 -4.40
N ALA A 88 -11.67 7.49 -4.62
CA ALA A 88 -11.25 6.09 -4.60
C ALA A 88 -10.17 5.74 -5.63
N VAL A 89 -10.22 6.37 -6.82
CA VAL A 89 -9.19 6.19 -7.86
C VAL A 89 -8.00 7.09 -7.56
N GLN A 90 -8.26 8.35 -7.21
CA GLN A 90 -7.22 9.34 -6.91
C GLN A 90 -6.33 8.90 -5.74
N SER A 91 -6.88 8.26 -4.71
CA SER A 91 -6.09 7.77 -3.57
C SER A 91 -5.16 6.62 -3.96
N ARG A 92 -5.58 5.75 -4.89
CA ARG A 92 -4.73 4.68 -5.43
C ARG A 92 -3.63 5.20 -6.34
N VAL A 93 -3.94 6.20 -7.18
CA VAL A 93 -2.93 6.93 -7.98
C VAL A 93 -1.90 7.58 -7.06
N MET A 94 -2.35 8.23 -5.98
CA MET A 94 -1.46 8.86 -5.01
C MET A 94 -0.60 7.85 -4.25
N MET A 95 -1.19 6.75 -3.77
CA MET A 95 -0.41 5.70 -3.12
C MET A 95 0.59 5.04 -4.08
N MET A 96 0.22 4.80 -5.33
CA MET A 96 1.16 4.30 -6.36
C MET A 96 2.35 5.26 -6.53
N SER A 97 2.10 6.57 -6.58
CA SER A 97 3.14 7.60 -6.67
C SER A 97 4.05 7.60 -5.43
N VAL A 98 3.48 7.51 -4.23
CA VAL A 98 4.24 7.44 -2.96
C VAL A 98 5.10 6.17 -2.90
N LEU A 99 4.55 5.02 -3.24
CA LEU A 99 5.27 3.75 -3.23
C LEU A 99 6.41 3.73 -4.26
N SER A 100 6.15 4.23 -5.46
CA SER A 100 7.18 4.40 -6.50
C SER A 100 8.31 5.30 -6.00
N ALA A 101 7.97 6.47 -5.43
CA ALA A 101 8.95 7.41 -4.92
C ALA A 101 9.80 6.83 -3.77
N LEU A 102 9.20 6.06 -2.86
CA LEU A 102 9.92 5.35 -1.79
C LEU A 102 10.85 4.28 -2.36
N TYR A 103 10.35 3.46 -3.30
CA TYR A 103 11.13 2.42 -3.97
C TYR A 103 12.37 2.98 -4.65
N HIS A 104 12.25 4.08 -5.40
CA HIS A 104 13.40 4.74 -6.05
C HIS A 104 14.35 5.45 -5.08
N GLN A 105 14.01 5.55 -3.80
CA GLN A 105 14.91 5.99 -2.74
C GLN A 105 15.53 4.82 -1.96
N GLY A 106 15.31 3.58 -2.41
CA GLY A 106 15.84 2.38 -1.76
C GLY A 106 15.00 1.92 -0.57
N TRP A 107 13.78 2.43 -0.37
CA TRP A 107 12.87 1.94 0.66
C TRP A 107 11.99 0.83 0.09
N TYR A 108 12.30 -0.40 0.45
CA TYR A 108 11.59 -1.60 -0.01
C TYR A 108 10.54 -2.03 1.00
N ILE A 109 9.33 -2.36 0.55
CA ILE A 109 8.32 -2.97 1.42
C ILE A 109 8.82 -4.32 1.91
N VAL A 110 8.75 -4.52 3.22
CA VAL A 110 8.97 -5.81 3.90
C VAL A 110 7.63 -6.49 4.16
N ALA A 111 6.63 -5.72 4.59
CA ALA A 111 5.30 -6.23 4.89
C ALA A 111 4.23 -5.13 4.78
N SER A 112 3.06 -5.51 4.29
CA SER A 112 1.78 -4.82 4.51
C SER A 112 1.03 -5.62 5.57
N THR A 113 0.64 -5.00 6.68
CA THR A 113 0.00 -5.75 7.77
C THR A 113 -0.98 -4.91 8.57
N ASP A 114 -2.10 -5.51 8.94
CA ASP A 114 -3.00 -4.98 9.96
C ASP A 114 -2.70 -5.65 11.31
N VAL A 115 -2.08 -4.90 12.22
CA VAL A 115 -1.79 -5.35 13.60
C VAL A 115 -2.70 -4.68 14.63
N SER A 116 -3.69 -3.90 14.17
CA SER A 116 -4.57 -3.15 15.04
C SER A 116 -5.93 -3.85 15.14
N LYS A 117 -6.57 -3.69 16.30
CA LYS A 117 -7.89 -4.30 16.59
C LYS A 117 -9.04 -3.32 16.39
N LYS A 118 -8.79 -2.14 15.86
CA LYS A 118 -9.82 -1.11 15.72
C LYS A 118 -10.67 -1.45 14.50
N GLN A 119 -11.93 -1.11 14.62
CA GLN A 119 -12.83 -1.17 13.48
C GLN A 119 -12.35 -0.16 12.42
N HIS A 120 -12.35 -0.57 11.15
CA HIS A 120 -11.91 0.25 10.01
C HIS A 120 -10.40 0.54 9.95
N ASP A 121 -9.59 -0.37 10.50
CA ASP A 121 -8.15 -0.32 10.32
C ASP A 121 -7.74 -0.59 8.86
N LYS A 122 -6.54 -0.11 8.56
CA LYS A 122 -5.86 -0.20 7.27
C LYS A 122 -4.48 -0.77 7.54
N ASP A 123 -3.82 -1.24 6.49
CA ASP A 123 -2.48 -1.75 6.66
C ASP A 123 -1.50 -0.64 7.09
N LEU A 124 -0.60 -1.02 7.99
CA LEU A 124 0.68 -0.35 8.12
C LEU A 124 1.67 -0.99 7.13
N LEU A 125 2.55 -0.16 6.57
CA LEU A 125 3.55 -0.60 5.61
C LEU A 125 4.92 -0.48 6.26
N ILE A 126 5.62 -1.61 6.42
CA ILE A 126 6.98 -1.65 6.95
C ILE A 126 7.94 -1.63 5.78
N PHE A 127 8.94 -0.74 5.85
CA PHE A 127 9.98 -0.61 4.85
C PHE A 127 11.34 -0.89 5.42
N GLN A 128 12.23 -1.42 4.59
CA GLN A 128 13.65 -1.57 4.86
C GLN A 128 14.46 -0.75 3.85
N LEU A 129 15.46 -0.02 4.34
CA LEU A 129 16.41 0.71 3.51
C LEU A 129 17.43 -0.23 2.90
N GLY A 130 17.53 -0.19 1.57
CA GLY A 130 18.53 -0.86 0.75
C GLY A 130 19.15 0.11 -0.27
N VAL A 131 19.80 -0.46 -1.29
CA VAL A 131 20.42 0.31 -2.38
C VAL A 131 19.34 0.79 -3.34
N PRO A 132 19.26 2.09 -3.70
CA PRO A 132 18.29 2.57 -4.68
C PRO A 132 18.35 1.79 -6.02
N PRO A 133 17.21 1.29 -6.52
CA PRO A 133 17.15 0.53 -7.76
C PRO A 133 17.10 1.46 -8.99
N PRO A 134 17.29 0.93 -10.22
CA PRO A 134 16.98 1.66 -11.45
C PRO A 134 15.51 2.11 -11.49
N THR A 135 15.24 3.14 -12.30
CA THR A 135 13.86 3.61 -12.54
C THR A 135 13.00 2.49 -13.10
N THR A 136 11.77 2.38 -12.60
CA THR A 136 10.80 1.35 -12.96
C THR A 136 9.40 1.93 -12.86
N SER A 137 8.47 1.31 -13.59
CA SER A 137 7.05 1.68 -13.61
C SER A 137 6.23 0.85 -12.63
N PHE A 138 5.07 1.41 -12.26
CA PHE A 138 4.08 0.77 -11.41
C PHE A 138 2.70 0.92 -12.03
N PHE A 139 1.82 -0.04 -11.75
CA PHE A 139 0.37 0.10 -11.90
C PHE A 139 -0.33 -0.52 -10.69
N ALA A 140 -1.62 -0.26 -10.54
CA ALA A 140 -2.43 -0.85 -9.48
C ALA A 140 -3.64 -1.61 -10.02
N VAL A 141 -3.99 -2.70 -9.35
CA VAL A 141 -5.22 -3.46 -9.56
C VAL A 141 -6.11 -3.28 -8.34
N SER A 142 -7.36 -2.87 -8.54
CA SER A 142 -8.33 -2.76 -7.45
C SER A 142 -9.61 -3.53 -7.71
N PHE A 143 -10.04 -4.28 -6.71
CA PHE A 143 -11.26 -5.07 -6.70
C PHE A 143 -12.35 -4.23 -6.04
N ASN A 144 -13.34 -3.75 -6.79
CA ASN A 144 -14.32 -2.78 -6.31
C ASN A 144 -15.75 -3.31 -6.34
N GLU A 145 -16.54 -2.86 -5.38
CA GLU A 145 -17.94 -3.29 -5.19
C GLU A 145 -18.02 -4.83 -5.18
N ARG A 146 -18.90 -5.43 -5.99
CA ARG A 146 -19.06 -6.89 -6.05
C ARG A 146 -18.50 -7.49 -7.34
N ASP A 147 -18.28 -6.66 -8.36
CA ASP A 147 -18.12 -7.10 -9.75
C ASP A 147 -17.24 -6.18 -10.61
N LYS A 148 -16.45 -5.27 -10.02
CA LYS A 148 -15.59 -4.35 -10.77
C LYS A 148 -14.12 -4.67 -10.55
N LEU A 149 -13.37 -4.85 -11.64
CA LEU A 149 -11.92 -4.86 -11.64
C LEU A 149 -11.44 -3.54 -12.24
N ARG A 150 -10.48 -2.87 -11.61
CA ARG A 150 -9.87 -1.65 -12.14
C ARG A 150 -8.38 -1.84 -12.30
N LEU A 151 -7.88 -1.40 -13.45
CA LEU A 151 -6.47 -1.26 -13.73
C LEU A 151 -6.13 0.23 -13.74
N ILE A 152 -5.29 0.67 -12.82
CA ILE A 152 -4.96 2.08 -12.57
C ILE A 152 -3.49 2.31 -12.90
N GLY A 153 -3.21 3.16 -13.87
CA GLY A 153 -1.86 3.39 -14.41
C GLY A 153 -1.32 2.20 -15.21
N ALA A 154 -2.16 1.23 -15.56
CA ALA A 154 -1.74 0.07 -16.33
C ALA A 154 -1.51 0.44 -17.80
N PRO A 155 -0.47 -0.08 -18.43
CA PRO A 155 -0.24 0.13 -19.86
C PRO A 155 -1.25 -0.66 -20.69
N TYR A 156 -1.44 -0.28 -21.95
CA TYR A 156 -2.46 -0.86 -22.82
C TYR A 156 -2.31 -2.36 -23.01
N GLU A 157 -1.09 -2.89 -23.10
CA GLU A 157 -0.85 -4.32 -23.24
C GLU A 157 -1.35 -5.13 -22.03
N VAL A 158 -1.29 -4.57 -20.82
CA VAL A 158 -1.85 -5.20 -19.62
C VAL A 158 -3.37 -5.14 -19.66
N ILE A 159 -3.96 -4.04 -20.11
CA ILE A 159 -5.42 -3.91 -20.24
C ILE A 159 -5.95 -4.95 -21.24
N SER A 160 -5.32 -5.06 -22.42
CA SER A 160 -5.71 -6.04 -23.44
C SER A 160 -5.55 -7.47 -22.96
N ALA A 161 -4.45 -7.82 -22.29
CA ALA A 161 -4.26 -9.17 -21.79
C ALA A 161 -5.27 -9.56 -20.69
N VAL A 162 -5.63 -8.63 -19.81
CA VAL A 162 -6.68 -8.86 -18.80
C VAL A 162 -8.05 -9.03 -19.44
N GLN A 163 -8.35 -8.28 -20.50
CA GLN A 163 -9.58 -8.43 -21.28
C GLN A 163 -9.68 -9.83 -21.90
N GLU A 164 -8.58 -10.37 -22.42
CA GLU A 164 -8.52 -11.72 -22.99
C GLU A 164 -8.74 -12.81 -21.93
N ILE A 165 -8.13 -12.69 -20.75
CA ILE A 165 -8.27 -13.66 -19.64
C ILE A 165 -9.69 -13.70 -19.10
N ILE A 166 -10.27 -12.53 -18.84
CA ILE A 166 -11.64 -12.46 -18.34
C ILE A 166 -12.60 -12.98 -19.42
N GLY A 167 -12.30 -12.75 -20.69
CA GLY A 167 -13.14 -13.15 -21.81
C GLY A 167 -14.27 -12.14 -22.06
N THR A 168 -14.52 -11.85 -23.33
CA THR A 168 -15.51 -10.84 -23.75
C THR A 168 -16.94 -11.15 -23.29
N ASN A 169 -17.26 -12.43 -23.10
CA ASN A 169 -18.60 -12.87 -22.66
C ASN A 169 -18.86 -12.66 -21.16
N ASP A 170 -17.79 -12.56 -20.35
CA ASP A 170 -17.91 -12.33 -18.91
C ASP A 170 -17.81 -10.85 -18.54
N ILE A 171 -17.39 -10.00 -19.48
CA ILE A 171 -17.38 -8.53 -19.35
C ILE A 171 -18.76 -7.97 -19.74
N ARG A 172 -19.49 -7.42 -18.77
CA ARG A 172 -20.75 -6.72 -19.00
C ARG A 172 -20.56 -5.37 -19.68
N HIS A 173 -19.55 -4.61 -19.25
CA HIS A 173 -19.07 -3.42 -19.93
C HIS A 173 -17.69 -3.03 -19.40
N GLU A 174 -16.96 -2.27 -20.20
CA GLU A 174 -15.65 -1.71 -19.85
C GLU A 174 -15.54 -0.25 -20.28
N LYS A 175 -14.75 0.54 -19.54
CA LYS A 175 -14.52 1.96 -19.85
C LYS A 175 -13.37 2.56 -19.06
N TRP A 176 -12.82 3.65 -19.58
CA TRP A 176 -12.05 4.61 -18.81
C TRP A 176 -12.96 5.34 -17.81
N ILE A 177 -12.60 5.32 -16.52
CA ILE A 177 -13.35 5.99 -15.43
C ILE A 177 -12.60 7.20 -14.87
N TYR A 178 -11.33 7.38 -15.25
CA TYR A 178 -10.51 8.52 -14.87
C TYR A 178 -9.47 8.76 -15.95
N SER A 179 -9.62 9.84 -16.73
CA SER A 179 -8.74 10.35 -17.81
C SER A 179 -7.57 9.45 -18.23
N GLU A 180 -7.83 8.35 -18.94
CA GLU A 180 -6.81 7.39 -19.43
C GLU A 180 -5.88 6.80 -18.35
N THR A 181 -6.21 6.99 -17.09
CA THR A 181 -5.44 6.57 -15.92
C THR A 181 -6.09 5.38 -15.25
N ALA A 182 -7.42 5.22 -15.30
CA ALA A 182 -8.10 4.07 -14.70
C ALA A 182 -9.09 3.44 -15.66
N TYR A 183 -8.80 2.20 -16.07
CA TYR A 183 -9.67 1.36 -16.87
C TYR A 183 -10.47 0.43 -15.97
N GLN A 184 -11.77 0.31 -16.18
CA GLN A 184 -12.65 -0.51 -15.36
C GLN A 184 -13.36 -1.55 -16.22
N PHE A 185 -13.21 -2.81 -15.82
CA PHE A 185 -14.06 -3.92 -16.25
C PHE A 185 -15.20 -4.08 -15.25
N LYS A 186 -16.44 -4.11 -15.73
CA LYS A 186 -17.59 -4.58 -14.96
C LYS A 186 -17.96 -5.97 -15.44
N LEU A 187 -17.95 -6.93 -14.52
CA LEU A 187 -18.15 -8.35 -14.79
C LEU A 187 -19.63 -8.71 -14.69
N HIS A 188 -20.06 -9.75 -15.41
CA HIS A 188 -21.41 -10.31 -15.30
C HIS A 188 -21.63 -11.00 -13.94
N ASN A 189 -20.60 -11.69 -13.46
CA ASN A 189 -20.60 -12.37 -12.18
C ASN A 189 -20.17 -11.44 -11.03
N ARG A 190 -20.25 -11.93 -9.79
CA ARG A 190 -19.81 -11.22 -8.59
C ARG A 190 -18.61 -11.92 -7.94
N PRO A 191 -17.43 -11.95 -8.59
CA PRO A 191 -16.29 -12.74 -8.11
C PRO A 191 -15.81 -12.31 -6.73
N TRP A 192 -15.97 -11.02 -6.37
CA TRP A 192 -15.50 -10.49 -5.09
C TRP A 192 -16.44 -10.80 -3.92
N THR A 193 -17.62 -11.34 -4.20
CA THR A 193 -18.57 -11.85 -3.18
C THR A 193 -19.02 -13.26 -3.53
N ALA A 194 -18.17 -14.03 -4.22
CA ALA A 194 -18.49 -15.39 -4.62
C ALA A 194 -18.58 -16.33 -3.41
N ILE A 195 -19.51 -17.27 -3.47
CA ILE A 195 -19.71 -18.33 -2.48
C ILE A 195 -19.57 -19.70 -3.15
N ASP A 196 -19.31 -20.74 -2.35
CA ASP A 196 -19.16 -22.13 -2.79
C ASP A 196 -18.08 -22.32 -3.89
N TYR A 197 -18.36 -23.14 -4.91
CA TYR A 197 -17.42 -23.46 -5.97
C TYR A 197 -16.98 -22.22 -6.77
N LYS A 198 -17.83 -21.19 -6.87
CA LYS A 198 -17.50 -19.94 -7.59
C LYS A 198 -16.34 -19.18 -6.92
N MET A 199 -16.14 -19.39 -5.63
CA MET A 199 -15.01 -18.83 -4.89
C MET A 199 -13.69 -19.48 -5.32
N VAL A 200 -13.70 -20.76 -5.69
CA VAL A 200 -12.52 -21.45 -6.24
C VAL A 200 -12.24 -20.92 -7.64
N THR A 201 -13.26 -20.80 -8.50
CA THR A 201 -13.10 -20.22 -9.85
C THR A 201 -12.54 -18.79 -9.79
N SER A 202 -13.06 -17.93 -8.90
CA SER A 202 -12.55 -16.56 -8.74
C SER A 202 -11.08 -16.55 -8.31
N ARG A 203 -10.63 -17.53 -7.50
CA ARG A 203 -9.21 -17.65 -7.12
C ARG A 203 -8.34 -18.14 -8.29
N MET A 204 -8.84 -19.03 -9.13
CA MET A 204 -8.13 -19.45 -10.35
C MET A 204 -7.94 -18.28 -11.30
N GLU A 205 -8.98 -17.45 -11.51
CA GLU A 205 -8.88 -16.21 -12.31
C GLU A 205 -7.81 -15.26 -11.74
N LEU A 206 -7.75 -15.11 -10.41
CA LEU A 206 -6.70 -14.28 -9.77
C LEU A 206 -5.28 -14.82 -10.00
N LEU A 207 -5.10 -16.15 -10.05
CA LEU A 207 -3.81 -16.77 -10.37
C LEU A 207 -3.45 -16.55 -11.83
N GLU A 208 -4.39 -16.73 -12.75
CA GLU A 208 -4.19 -16.49 -14.19
C GLU A 208 -3.82 -15.02 -14.47
N LEU A 209 -4.41 -14.07 -13.74
CA LEU A 209 -4.02 -12.66 -13.81
C LEU A 209 -2.56 -12.44 -13.38
N LEU A 210 -2.11 -13.09 -12.29
CA LEU A 210 -0.72 -12.97 -11.82
C LEU A 210 0.27 -13.61 -12.81
N ASP A 211 -0.05 -14.79 -13.34
CA ASP A 211 0.76 -15.46 -14.36
C ASP A 211 0.88 -14.59 -15.63
N CYS A 212 -0.23 -13.95 -16.03
CA CYS A 212 -0.26 -13.01 -17.13
C CYS A 212 0.63 -11.79 -16.87
N PHE A 213 0.51 -11.18 -15.69
CA PHE A 213 1.37 -10.05 -15.32
C PHE A 213 2.85 -10.44 -15.38
N GLU A 214 3.22 -11.60 -14.84
CA GLU A 214 4.61 -12.09 -14.89
C GLU A 214 5.07 -12.33 -16.34
N SER A 215 4.23 -12.92 -17.19
CA SER A 215 4.53 -13.13 -18.61
C SER A 215 4.79 -11.81 -19.38
N LEU A 216 4.17 -10.72 -18.92
CA LEU A 216 4.35 -9.37 -19.46
C LEU A 216 5.49 -8.59 -18.79
N GLY A 217 6.22 -9.20 -17.84
CA GLY A 217 7.33 -8.57 -17.13
C GLY A 217 6.90 -7.72 -15.93
N TRP A 218 5.76 -8.01 -15.32
CA TRP A 218 5.24 -7.34 -14.13
C TRP A 218 5.19 -8.30 -12.94
N GLU A 219 5.52 -7.81 -11.75
CA GLU A 219 5.46 -8.60 -10.51
C GLU A 219 4.57 -7.89 -9.48
N LEU A 220 3.89 -8.68 -8.64
CA LEU A 220 3.17 -8.15 -7.49
C LEU A 220 4.18 -7.59 -6.48
N TYR A 221 4.13 -6.27 -6.26
CA TYR A 221 4.99 -5.58 -5.32
C TYR A 221 4.40 -5.52 -3.91
N ALA A 222 3.10 -5.25 -3.81
CA ALA A 222 2.39 -5.23 -2.53
C ALA A 222 0.89 -5.46 -2.71
N SER A 223 0.27 -6.12 -1.74
CA SER A 223 -1.18 -6.12 -1.50
C SER A 223 -1.43 -5.20 -0.31
N ILE A 224 -2.33 -4.21 -0.45
CA ILE A 224 -2.53 -3.19 0.59
C ILE A 224 -4.02 -2.88 0.78
N ASN A 225 -4.52 -3.02 1.99
CA ASN A 225 -5.80 -2.48 2.41
C ASN A 225 -5.71 -0.96 2.68
N LEU A 226 -6.17 -0.16 1.71
CA LEU A 226 -6.11 1.30 1.75
C LEU A 226 -7.35 1.97 2.35
N SER A 227 -8.44 1.25 2.56
CA SER A 227 -9.74 1.88 2.81
C SER A 227 -10.48 1.32 4.01
N THR A 228 -11.20 2.20 4.70
CA THR A 228 -12.15 1.82 5.77
C THR A 228 -13.38 1.07 5.27
N GLY A 229 -13.55 0.98 3.95
CA GLY A 229 -14.72 0.49 3.20
C GLY A 229 -16.09 0.93 3.73
N HIS A 230 -17.13 0.26 3.25
CA HIS A 230 -18.50 0.37 3.77
C HIS A 230 -18.97 -1.04 4.14
N GLU A 231 -19.65 -1.21 5.28
CA GLU A 231 -20.18 -2.52 5.75
C GLU A 231 -19.13 -3.64 5.97
N GLY A 232 -17.87 -3.29 6.27
CA GLY A 232 -16.87 -4.28 6.71
C GLY A 232 -16.34 -5.21 5.62
N SER A 233 -16.67 -4.97 4.35
CA SER A 233 -15.99 -5.63 3.21
C SER A 233 -14.88 -4.72 2.69
N HIS A 234 -13.63 -5.14 2.90
CA HIS A 234 -12.44 -4.45 2.40
C HIS A 234 -11.70 -5.41 1.50
N THR A 235 -11.38 -4.92 0.31
CA THR A 235 -10.50 -5.60 -0.63
C THR A 235 -9.20 -4.83 -0.71
N ASP A 236 -8.11 -5.58 -0.75
CA ASP A 236 -6.81 -5.01 -0.98
C ASP A 236 -6.73 -4.39 -2.38
N THR A 237 -5.79 -3.48 -2.52
CA THR A 237 -5.31 -3.02 -3.83
C THR A 237 -3.96 -3.65 -4.06
N TRP A 238 -3.79 -4.31 -5.20
CA TRP A 238 -2.49 -4.80 -5.64
C TRP A 238 -1.74 -3.67 -6.32
N PHE A 239 -0.48 -3.50 -5.95
CA PHE A 239 0.47 -2.66 -6.65
C PHE A 239 1.45 -3.57 -7.36
N CYS A 240 1.53 -3.44 -8.67
CA CYS A 240 2.42 -4.21 -9.52
C CYS A 240 3.57 -3.32 -9.99
N ARG A 241 4.76 -3.89 -10.09
CA ARG A 241 5.99 -3.20 -10.51
C ARG A 241 6.55 -3.87 -11.75
N ARG A 242 7.10 -3.10 -12.69
CA ARG A 242 7.84 -3.68 -13.81
C ARG A 242 9.07 -4.40 -13.26
N SER A 243 9.25 -5.66 -13.62
CA SER A 243 10.43 -6.42 -13.23
C SER A 243 11.62 -5.99 -14.10
N ASN A 244 12.81 -5.95 -13.49
CA ASN A 244 14.07 -5.62 -14.18
C ASN A 244 14.84 -6.91 -14.57
N ARG A 245 14.13 -8.04 -14.68
CA ARG A 245 14.73 -9.34 -15.03
C ARG A 245 15.18 -9.36 -16.49
#